data_AF-A0A2V8H4B0-F1
#
_entry.id   AF-A0A2V8H4B0-F1
#
_cell.length_a   1.000
_cell.length_b   1.000
_cell.length_c   1.000
_cell.angle_alpha   90.00
_cell.angle_beta   90.00
_cell.angle_gamma   90.00
#
_symmetry.space_group_name_H-M   'P 1'
#
loop_
_entity.id
_entity.type
_entity.pdbx_description
1 polymer ?
#
loop_
_entity_poly.entity_id
_entity_poly.type
_entity_poly.pdbx_seq_one_letter_code
_entity_poly.pdbx_strand_id
1 'polypeptide(L)'
;MVLIAKSLTPDEMQAAAEYFGAIKWTPWVRVVETNTVAKMKSNGGIWVPIEGEGAGKEPIGVRIIETPENVEFTEVYRSTRSGVIAYVPMGSIKKGEALVKTGGNGKTIACGECHGPDLLGMGPVPGIAGRSPSYLGRELYDMQAGTRNGEWTQLMKPVVAKLTSEDLVNILAYVSSRPVAPAANATK
;
A
#
# COMPACT_ATOMS: atom_id res chain seq x y z
N MET A 1 -5.59 -0.57 -27.56
CA MET A 1 -6.36 -1.33 -26.54
C MET A 1 -7.87 -1.27 -26.78
N VAL A 2 -8.50 -0.10 -26.86
CA VAL A 2 -9.97 -0.01 -27.06
C VAL A 2 -10.46 -0.70 -28.35
N LEU A 3 -9.72 -0.55 -29.46
CA LEU A 3 -10.06 -1.23 -30.72
C LEU A 3 -9.96 -2.74 -30.63
N ILE A 4 -8.97 -3.27 -29.90
CA ILE A 4 -8.78 -4.71 -29.66
C ILE A 4 -9.93 -5.26 -28.81
N ALA A 5 -10.33 -4.52 -27.76
CA ALA A 5 -11.45 -4.95 -26.92
C ALA A 5 -12.78 -4.97 -27.70
N LYS A 6 -13.00 -4.00 -28.61
CA LYS A 6 -14.19 -3.93 -29.46
C LYS A 6 -14.25 -5.00 -30.55
N SER A 7 -13.11 -5.57 -30.95
CA SER A 7 -13.04 -6.59 -31.98
C SER A 7 -13.19 -8.02 -31.45
N LEU A 8 -13.22 -8.22 -30.13
CA LEU A 8 -13.41 -9.54 -29.52
C LEU A 8 -14.84 -10.04 -29.77
N THR A 9 -14.96 -11.29 -30.18
CA THR A 9 -16.24 -12.00 -30.15
C THR A 9 -16.68 -12.25 -28.70
N PRO A 10 -17.99 -12.49 -28.45
CA PRO A 10 -18.47 -12.82 -27.10
C PRO A 10 -17.74 -14.01 -26.46
N ASP A 11 -17.42 -15.04 -27.25
CA ASP A 11 -16.73 -16.24 -26.76
C ASP A 11 -15.27 -15.95 -26.38
N GLU A 12 -14.55 -15.15 -27.16
CA GLU A 12 -13.19 -14.72 -26.83
C GLU A 12 -13.17 -13.82 -25.59
N MET A 13 -14.19 -12.96 -25.44
CA MET A 13 -14.34 -12.12 -24.25
C MET A 13 -14.60 -12.98 -23.01
N GLN A 14 -15.45 -14.00 -23.11
CA GLN A 14 -15.73 -14.94 -22.02
C GLN A 14 -14.49 -15.74 -21.65
N ALA A 15 -13.78 -16.31 -22.63
CA ALA A 15 -12.55 -17.06 -22.40
C ALA A 15 -11.45 -16.21 -21.74
N ALA A 16 -11.30 -14.94 -22.17
CA ALA A 16 -10.36 -14.01 -21.54
C ALA A 16 -10.76 -13.71 -20.09
N ALA A 17 -12.06 -13.47 -19.83
CA ALA A 17 -12.55 -13.22 -18.48
C ALA A 17 -12.30 -14.41 -17.54
N GLU A 18 -12.56 -15.64 -18.01
CA GLU A 18 -12.27 -16.87 -17.25
C GLU A 18 -10.78 -17.04 -16.98
N TYR A 19 -9.92 -16.84 -17.99
CA TYR A 19 -8.47 -16.94 -17.84
C TYR A 19 -7.92 -15.94 -16.82
N PHE A 20 -8.23 -14.64 -16.98
CA PHE A 20 -7.71 -13.61 -16.08
C PHE A 20 -8.35 -13.68 -14.69
N GLY A 21 -9.62 -14.10 -14.59
CA GLY A 21 -10.32 -14.33 -13.33
C GLY A 21 -9.74 -15.52 -12.53
N ALA A 22 -9.16 -16.51 -13.20
CA ALA A 22 -8.52 -17.65 -12.57
C ALA A 22 -7.10 -17.36 -12.04
N ILE A 23 -6.51 -16.20 -12.35
CA ILE A 23 -5.17 -15.85 -11.88
C ILE A 23 -5.21 -15.63 -10.36
N LYS A 24 -4.48 -16.47 -9.62
CA LYS A 24 -4.33 -16.32 -8.18
C LYS A 24 -3.58 -15.03 -7.87
N TRP A 25 -4.23 -14.16 -7.10
CA TRP A 25 -3.59 -12.95 -6.61
C TRP A 25 -2.45 -13.31 -5.64
N THR A 26 -1.30 -12.66 -5.82
CA THR A 26 -0.15 -12.77 -4.91
C THR A 26 0.09 -11.44 -4.21
N PRO A 27 0.42 -11.42 -2.91
CA PRO A 27 0.91 -10.22 -2.24
C PRO A 27 2.24 -9.76 -2.80
N TRP A 28 2.36 -8.47 -3.10
CA TRP A 28 3.59 -7.86 -3.59
C TRP A 28 4.33 -7.11 -2.50
N VAL A 29 3.64 -6.65 -1.45
CA VAL A 29 4.22 -5.87 -0.36
C VAL A 29 4.20 -6.68 0.92
N ARG A 30 5.37 -6.85 1.53
CA ARG A 30 5.52 -7.44 2.85
C ARG A 30 5.98 -6.38 3.84
N VAL A 31 5.15 -6.10 4.83
CA VAL A 31 5.46 -5.11 5.88
C VAL A 31 6.28 -5.76 7.00
N VAL A 32 7.38 -5.12 7.40
CA VAL A 32 8.27 -5.61 8.45
C VAL A 32 8.59 -4.48 9.43
N GLU A 33 8.21 -4.66 10.70
CA GLU A 33 8.59 -3.74 11.77
C GLU A 33 10.07 -3.88 12.13
N THR A 34 10.78 -2.77 12.24
CA THR A 34 12.19 -2.76 12.64
C THR A 34 12.56 -1.49 13.39
N ASN A 35 13.64 -1.53 14.17
CA ASN A 35 14.25 -0.34 14.76
C ASN A 35 15.32 0.26 13.84
N THR A 36 15.92 -0.55 12.97
CA THR A 36 17.03 -0.14 12.08
C THR A 36 16.87 -0.74 10.69
N VAL A 37 17.33 -0.02 9.69
CA VAL A 37 17.30 -0.39 8.27
C VAL A 37 18.70 -0.30 7.70
N ALA A 38 18.97 -1.03 6.61
CA ALA A 38 20.21 -0.81 5.87
C ALA A 38 20.24 0.64 5.37
N LYS A 39 21.44 1.23 5.27
CA LYS A 39 21.61 2.47 4.52
C LYS A 39 21.21 2.22 3.08
N MET A 40 20.36 3.08 2.55
CA MET A 40 19.79 2.93 1.21
C MET A 40 20.37 3.98 0.27
N LYS A 41 20.45 3.64 -1.01
CA LYS A 41 20.68 4.59 -2.10
C LYS A 41 19.50 4.53 -3.07
N SER A 42 19.23 5.65 -3.73
CA SER A 42 18.29 5.68 -4.84
C SER A 42 18.98 5.12 -6.09
N ASN A 43 18.33 4.17 -6.75
CA ASN A 43 18.70 3.65 -8.05
C ASN A 43 17.46 3.69 -8.95
N GLY A 44 17.40 4.61 -9.91
CA GLY A 44 16.23 4.74 -10.79
C GLY A 44 14.91 5.05 -10.09
N GLY A 45 14.95 5.63 -8.87
CA GLY A 45 13.76 5.89 -8.05
C GLY A 45 13.38 4.75 -7.10
N ILE A 46 14.13 3.65 -7.09
CA ILE A 46 13.97 2.54 -6.15
C ILE A 46 15.04 2.65 -5.06
N TRP A 47 14.64 2.45 -3.80
CA TRP A 47 15.59 2.39 -2.69
C TRP A 47 16.18 0.99 -2.59
N VAL A 48 17.49 0.89 -2.77
CA VAL A 48 18.25 -0.36 -2.66
C VAL A 48 19.30 -0.25 -1.55
N PRO A 49 19.60 -1.34 -0.83
CA PRO A 49 20.67 -1.35 0.17
C PRO A 49 22.01 -0.98 -0.45
N ILE A 50 22.81 -0.20 0.28
CA ILE A 50 24.21 0.07 -0.09
C ILE A 50 25.04 -1.16 0.26
N GLU A 51 25.76 -1.68 -0.73
CA GLU A 51 26.72 -2.78 -0.58
C GLU A 51 28.16 -2.25 -0.61
N GLY A 52 29.09 -2.94 0.05
CA GLY A 52 30.50 -2.59 0.07
C GLY A 52 30.83 -1.38 0.93
N GLU A 53 31.66 -0.48 0.42
CA GLU A 53 32.09 0.72 1.14
C GLU A 53 30.90 1.68 1.35
N GLY A 54 30.65 2.05 2.61
CA GLY A 54 29.48 2.84 3.00
C GLY A 54 28.23 2.03 3.36
N ALA A 55 28.29 0.69 3.24
CA ALA A 55 27.27 -0.19 3.81
C ALA A 55 27.15 -0.01 5.33
N GLY A 56 25.98 -0.32 5.88
CA GLY A 56 25.72 -0.23 7.31
C GLY A 56 24.23 -0.17 7.61
N LYS A 57 23.91 -0.02 8.89
CA LYS A 57 22.53 0.18 9.37
C LYS A 57 22.36 1.57 9.96
N GLU A 58 21.14 2.09 9.87
CA GLU A 58 20.74 3.35 10.49
C GLU A 58 19.37 3.20 11.18
N PRO A 59 19.07 4.02 12.21
CA PRO A 59 17.75 4.03 12.83
C PRO A 59 16.66 4.38 11.82
N ILE A 60 15.55 3.63 11.81
CA ILE A 60 14.46 3.90 10.86
C ILE A 60 13.74 5.22 11.19
N GLY A 61 13.63 5.57 12.47
CA GLY A 61 12.92 6.78 12.91
C GLY A 61 11.42 6.70 12.58
N VAL A 62 10.87 7.79 12.05
CA VAL A 62 9.46 7.88 11.59
C VAL A 62 9.35 7.71 10.07
N ARG A 63 10.12 6.78 9.48
CA ARG A 63 10.17 6.56 8.03
C ARG A 63 9.60 5.20 7.66
N ILE A 64 9.03 5.12 6.46
CA ILE A 64 8.77 3.86 5.77
C ILE A 64 9.79 3.75 4.63
N ILE A 65 10.45 2.61 4.52
CA ILE A 65 11.37 2.33 3.42
C ILE A 65 10.86 1.12 2.66
N GLU A 66 10.48 1.34 1.41
CA GLU A 66 10.19 0.26 0.46
C GLU A 66 11.43 -0.10 -0.33
N THR A 67 11.80 -1.37 -0.31
CA THR A 67 12.95 -1.90 -1.03
C THR A 67 12.61 -3.25 -1.66
N PRO A 68 13.19 -3.60 -2.81
CA PRO A 68 13.03 -4.93 -3.39
C PRO A 68 13.38 -6.05 -2.42
N GLU A 69 12.62 -7.14 -2.45
CA GLU A 69 13.02 -8.38 -1.78
C GLU A 69 14.29 -8.97 -2.40
N ASN A 70 14.42 -8.79 -3.72
CA ASN A 70 15.59 -9.19 -4.47
C ASN A 70 15.90 -8.10 -5.52
N VAL A 71 17.06 -7.45 -5.36
CA VAL A 71 17.50 -6.34 -6.22
C VAL A 71 17.75 -6.83 -7.64
N GLU A 72 18.41 -7.97 -7.82
CA GLU A 72 18.71 -8.54 -9.13
C GLU A 72 17.43 -8.85 -9.92
N PHE A 73 16.44 -9.48 -9.28
CA PHE A 73 15.14 -9.77 -9.90
C PHE A 73 14.37 -8.52 -10.31
N THR A 74 14.53 -7.43 -9.57
CA THR A 74 13.81 -6.17 -9.80
C THR A 74 14.48 -5.32 -10.86
N GLU A 75 15.78 -5.06 -10.70
CA GLU A 75 16.53 -4.12 -11.53
C GLU A 75 16.99 -4.74 -12.85
N VAL A 76 17.54 -5.96 -12.78
CA VAL A 76 18.14 -6.62 -13.95
C VAL A 76 17.08 -7.37 -14.72
N TYR A 77 16.36 -8.27 -14.06
CA TYR A 77 15.35 -9.11 -14.73
C TYR A 77 14.01 -8.41 -14.96
N ARG A 78 13.75 -7.28 -14.28
CA ARG A 78 12.46 -6.57 -14.31
C ARG A 78 11.27 -7.53 -14.14
N SER A 79 11.43 -8.48 -13.23
CA SER A 79 10.47 -9.55 -13.02
C SER A 79 9.16 -8.98 -12.51
N THR A 80 8.06 -9.33 -13.19
CA THR A 80 6.69 -9.00 -12.77
C THR A 80 6.25 -9.73 -11.51
N ARG A 81 7.11 -10.60 -10.95
CA ARG A 81 6.87 -11.32 -9.70
C ARG A 81 7.81 -10.90 -8.58
N SER A 82 8.58 -9.82 -8.77
CA SER A 82 9.47 -9.34 -7.72
C SER A 82 8.68 -8.68 -6.59
N GLY A 83 8.86 -9.17 -5.37
CA GLY A 83 8.25 -8.62 -4.17
C GLY A 83 8.99 -7.39 -3.62
N VAL A 84 8.32 -6.66 -2.74
CA VAL A 84 8.82 -5.47 -2.05
C VAL A 84 8.67 -5.66 -0.55
N ILE A 85 9.73 -5.34 0.19
CA ILE A 85 9.68 -5.21 1.65
C ILE A 85 9.42 -3.75 1.99
N ALA A 86 8.38 -3.50 2.78
CA ALA A 86 8.14 -2.21 3.41
C ALA A 86 8.62 -2.27 4.87
N TYR A 87 9.80 -1.74 5.14
CA TYR A 87 10.26 -1.56 6.52
C TYR A 87 9.53 -0.39 7.17
N VAL A 88 8.96 -0.63 8.34
CA VAL A 88 8.19 0.36 9.11
C VAL A 88 8.69 0.42 10.55
N PRO A 89 8.45 1.52 11.30
CA PRO A 89 8.94 1.66 12.65
C PRO A 89 8.35 0.61 13.60
N MET A 90 9.12 0.17 14.58
CA MET A 90 8.65 -0.79 15.59
C MET A 90 7.39 -0.29 16.32
N GLY A 91 6.35 -1.12 16.37
CA GLY A 91 5.06 -0.80 16.99
C GLY A 91 4.14 0.12 16.16
N SER A 92 4.57 0.55 14.98
CA SER A 92 3.76 1.40 14.09
C SER A 92 2.49 0.70 13.61
N ILE A 93 2.51 -0.62 13.41
CA ILE A 93 1.33 -1.39 13.00
C ILE A 93 0.26 -1.32 14.09
N LYS A 94 0.66 -1.53 15.35
CA LYS A 94 -0.27 -1.48 16.49
C LYS A 94 -0.83 -0.07 16.73
N LYS A 95 0.02 0.96 16.63
CA LYS A 95 -0.42 2.36 16.71
C LYS A 95 -1.37 2.72 15.55
N GLY A 96 -1.06 2.25 14.35
CA GLY A 96 -1.86 2.44 13.15
C GLY A 96 -3.23 1.79 13.26
N GLU A 97 -3.29 0.55 13.77
CA GLU A 97 -4.54 -0.16 14.02
C GLU A 97 -5.48 0.65 14.92
N ALA A 98 -4.95 1.21 16.00
CA ALA A 98 -5.74 2.01 16.93
C ALA A 98 -6.31 3.26 16.24
N LEU A 99 -5.50 3.99 15.46
CA LEU A 99 -5.95 5.15 14.69
C LEU A 99 -7.02 4.77 13.67
N VAL A 100 -6.78 3.71 12.90
CA VAL A 100 -7.66 3.26 11.82
C VAL A 100 -9.02 2.78 12.35
N LYS A 101 -9.03 2.08 13.48
CA LYS A 101 -10.27 1.53 14.07
C LYS A 101 -11.08 2.54 14.87
N THR A 102 -10.44 3.53 15.49
CA THR A 102 -11.11 4.41 16.48
C THR A 102 -11.18 5.87 16.06
N GLY A 103 -10.47 6.27 15.00
CA GLY A 103 -10.30 7.67 14.63
C GLY A 103 -9.37 8.45 15.57
N GLY A 104 -8.73 7.80 16.55
CA GLY A 104 -7.74 8.42 17.44
C GLY A 104 -8.30 9.60 18.23
N ASN A 105 -9.49 9.45 18.84
CA ASN A 105 -10.17 10.48 19.62
C ASN A 105 -10.42 11.78 18.84
N GLY A 106 -10.89 11.65 17.59
CA GLY A 106 -11.24 12.81 16.76
C GLY A 106 -10.06 13.46 16.02
N LYS A 107 -8.90 12.81 16.02
CA LYS A 107 -7.80 13.11 15.08
C LYS A 107 -8.23 12.84 13.63
N THR A 108 -8.99 11.78 13.42
CA THR A 108 -9.54 11.39 12.12
C THR A 108 -10.86 10.66 12.30
N ILE A 109 -11.45 10.20 11.21
CA ILE A 109 -12.62 9.32 11.20
C ILE A 109 -12.09 7.88 11.09
N ALA A 110 -12.71 6.94 11.82
CA ALA A 110 -12.36 5.53 11.70
C ALA A 110 -12.46 5.09 10.23
N CYS A 111 -11.39 4.56 9.67
CA CYS A 111 -11.29 4.39 8.21
C CYS A 111 -12.29 3.36 7.69
N GLY A 112 -12.62 2.36 8.54
CA GLY A 112 -13.56 1.30 8.21
C GLY A 112 -15.01 1.76 8.02
N GLU A 113 -15.36 2.96 8.50
CA GLU A 113 -16.70 3.55 8.29
C GLU A 113 -16.99 3.78 6.80
N CYS A 114 -15.95 4.12 6.02
CA CYS A 114 -16.07 4.36 4.58
C CYS A 114 -15.41 3.26 3.74
N HIS A 115 -14.22 2.80 4.15
CA HIS A 115 -13.45 1.79 3.39
C HIS A 115 -13.88 0.34 3.70
N GLY A 116 -14.90 0.14 4.52
CA GLY A 116 -15.38 -1.16 4.98
C GLY A 116 -14.56 -1.73 6.15
N PRO A 117 -15.12 -2.68 6.92
CA PRO A 117 -14.49 -3.20 8.13
C PRO A 117 -13.12 -3.86 7.88
N ASP A 118 -12.96 -4.50 6.72
CA ASP A 118 -11.70 -5.12 6.29
C ASP A 118 -10.83 -4.21 5.42
N LEU A 119 -11.26 -2.96 5.19
CA LEU A 119 -10.60 -1.98 4.34
C LEU A 119 -10.53 -2.38 2.86
N LEU A 120 -11.42 -3.26 2.41
CA LEU A 120 -11.51 -3.76 1.03
C LEU A 120 -12.36 -2.87 0.10
N GLY A 121 -12.96 -1.81 0.64
CA GLY A 121 -13.78 -0.85 -0.09
C GLY A 121 -15.28 -1.13 0.04
N MET A 122 -16.08 -0.13 -0.30
CA MET A 122 -17.55 -0.21 -0.31
C MET A 122 -18.12 0.73 -1.37
N GLY A 123 -18.83 0.16 -2.35
CA GLY A 123 -19.40 0.93 -3.46
C GLY A 123 -18.32 1.76 -4.19
N PRO A 124 -18.46 3.10 -4.29
CA PRO A 124 -17.46 3.96 -4.94
C PRO A 124 -16.20 4.20 -4.08
N VAL A 125 -16.22 3.82 -2.80
CA VAL A 125 -15.08 4.01 -1.89
C VAL A 125 -14.06 2.90 -2.12
N PRO A 126 -12.79 3.22 -2.46
CA PRO A 126 -11.81 2.22 -2.87
C PRO A 126 -11.34 1.37 -1.69
N GLY A 127 -10.97 0.12 -1.96
CA GLY A 127 -10.19 -0.70 -1.03
C GLY A 127 -8.78 -0.17 -0.85
N ILE A 128 -8.32 -0.09 0.40
CA ILE A 128 -7.00 0.42 0.79
C ILE A 128 -6.11 -0.65 1.42
N ALA A 129 -6.67 -1.77 1.89
CA ALA A 129 -5.90 -2.90 2.42
C ALA A 129 -4.77 -3.32 1.47
N GLY A 130 -3.60 -3.68 2.03
CA GLY A 130 -2.46 -4.28 1.33
C GLY A 130 -1.87 -3.46 0.17
N ARG A 131 -2.29 -2.21 -0.02
CA ARG A 131 -1.69 -1.31 -1.00
C ARG A 131 -0.31 -0.86 -0.54
N SER A 132 0.55 -0.53 -1.49
CA SER A 132 1.88 -0.01 -1.21
C SER A 132 1.83 1.24 -0.31
N PRO A 133 2.65 1.32 0.74
CA PRO A 133 2.71 2.47 1.61
C PRO A 133 3.22 3.74 0.92
N SER A 134 4.12 3.68 -0.08
CA SER A 134 4.49 4.89 -0.85
C SER A 134 3.32 5.40 -1.67
N TYR A 135 2.55 4.51 -2.31
CA TYR A 135 1.35 4.89 -3.03
C TYR A 135 0.36 5.58 -2.09
N LEU A 136 -0.05 4.91 -1.02
CA LEU A 136 -1.00 5.44 -0.04
C LEU A 136 -0.48 6.73 0.62
N GLY A 137 0.82 6.79 0.95
CA GLY A 137 1.43 7.96 1.56
C GLY A 137 1.38 9.18 0.64
N ARG A 138 1.68 8.99 -0.65
CA ARG A 138 1.51 10.05 -1.65
C ARG A 138 0.05 10.48 -1.73
N GLU A 139 -0.89 9.54 -1.76
CA GLU A 139 -2.31 9.89 -1.83
C GLU A 139 -2.79 10.72 -0.64
N LEU A 140 -2.45 10.31 0.59
CA LEU A 140 -2.84 11.05 1.78
C LEU A 140 -2.17 12.42 1.86
N TYR A 141 -0.90 12.51 1.48
CA TYR A 141 -0.18 13.78 1.45
C TYR A 141 -0.74 14.75 0.39
N ASP A 142 -1.03 14.25 -0.81
CA ASP A 142 -1.63 15.07 -1.87
C ASP A 142 -3.04 15.55 -1.50
N MET A 143 -3.80 14.75 -0.76
CA MET A 143 -5.09 15.16 -0.20
C MET A 143 -4.94 16.22 0.90
N GLN A 144 -3.93 16.11 1.77
CA GLN A 144 -3.62 17.13 2.77
C GLN A 144 -3.17 18.44 2.12
N ALA A 145 -2.33 18.37 1.10
CA ALA A 145 -1.83 19.53 0.37
C ALA A 145 -2.86 20.13 -0.61
N GLY A 146 -3.94 19.39 -0.90
CA GLY A 146 -4.96 19.80 -1.87
C GLY A 146 -4.54 19.65 -3.34
N THR A 147 -3.41 19.00 -3.62
CA THR A 147 -2.94 18.68 -4.98
C THR A 147 -3.74 17.56 -5.63
N ARG A 148 -4.39 16.70 -4.82
CA ARG A 148 -5.41 15.76 -5.28
C ARG A 148 -6.81 16.33 -5.06
N ASN A 149 -7.57 16.50 -6.15
CA ASN A 149 -8.81 17.27 -6.17
C ASN A 149 -9.97 16.63 -6.97
N GLY A 150 -9.95 15.32 -7.17
CA GLY A 150 -11.07 14.60 -7.80
C GLY A 150 -12.37 14.71 -6.97
N GLU A 151 -13.52 14.46 -7.60
CA GLU A 151 -14.86 14.62 -7.02
C GLU A 151 -15.00 14.02 -5.61
N TRP A 152 -14.65 12.75 -5.45
CA TRP A 152 -14.74 12.02 -4.18
C TRP A 152 -13.63 12.37 -3.18
N THR A 153 -12.61 13.11 -3.59
CA THR A 153 -11.48 13.50 -2.72
C THR A 153 -11.92 14.47 -1.63
N GLN A 154 -12.99 15.25 -1.87
CA GLN A 154 -13.50 16.19 -0.86
C GLN A 154 -13.91 15.50 0.45
N LEU A 155 -14.36 14.24 0.37
CA LEU A 155 -14.71 13.44 1.54
C LEU A 155 -13.49 13.11 2.41
N MET A 156 -12.30 12.98 1.81
CA MET A 156 -11.06 12.65 2.53
C MET A 156 -10.39 13.87 3.16
N LYS A 157 -10.67 15.08 2.71
CA LYS A 157 -10.08 16.31 3.29
C LYS A 157 -10.22 16.40 4.81
N PRO A 158 -11.42 16.27 5.41
CA PRO A 158 -11.53 16.30 6.88
C PRO A 158 -10.87 15.11 7.57
N VAL A 159 -10.76 13.96 6.88
CA VAL A 159 -10.12 12.74 7.40
C VAL A 159 -8.62 12.94 7.59
N VAL A 160 -7.97 13.63 6.65
CA VAL A 160 -6.51 13.80 6.67
C VAL A 160 -6.05 15.10 7.34
N ALA A 161 -6.94 16.09 7.50
CA ALA A 161 -6.58 17.45 7.89
C ALA A 161 -5.76 17.59 9.19
N LYS A 162 -5.95 16.70 10.17
CA LYS A 162 -5.28 16.78 11.48
C LYS A 162 -4.20 15.70 11.69
N LEU A 163 -3.95 14.86 10.68
CA LEU A 163 -2.97 13.78 10.79
C LEU A 163 -1.56 14.34 10.73
N THR A 164 -0.73 13.96 11.72
CA THR A 164 0.70 14.26 11.70
C THR A 164 1.45 13.27 10.80
N SER A 165 2.72 13.55 10.49
CA SER A 165 3.57 12.61 9.76
C SER A 165 3.71 11.26 10.47
N GLU A 166 3.76 11.24 11.81
CA GLU A 166 3.79 9.98 12.58
C GLU A 166 2.45 9.24 12.48
N ASP A 167 1.32 9.95 12.54
CA ASP A 167 0.00 9.34 12.36
C ASP A 167 -0.13 8.71 10.97
N LEU A 168 0.32 9.40 9.92
CA LEU A 168 0.36 8.86 8.57
C LEU A 168 1.22 7.60 8.49
N VAL A 169 2.45 7.62 9.00
CA VAL A 169 3.35 6.45 8.99
C VAL A 169 2.71 5.26 9.69
N ASN A 170 2.07 5.47 10.84
CA ASN A 170 1.38 4.43 11.57
C ASN A 170 0.19 3.87 10.78
N ILE A 171 -0.66 4.73 10.21
CA ILE A 171 -1.79 4.33 9.37
C ILE A 171 -1.30 3.51 8.17
N LEU A 172 -0.29 3.99 7.46
CA LEU A 172 0.28 3.31 6.30
C LEU A 172 0.86 1.94 6.67
N ALA A 173 1.60 1.85 7.78
CA ALA A 173 2.13 0.58 8.28
C ALA A 173 1.03 -0.45 8.52
N TYR A 174 -0.07 -0.04 9.17
CA TYR A 174 -1.20 -0.93 9.42
C TYR A 174 -1.94 -1.32 8.14
N VAL A 175 -2.38 -0.34 7.34
CA VAL A 175 -3.23 -0.57 6.16
C VAL A 175 -2.49 -1.43 5.12
N SER A 176 -1.22 -1.15 4.87
CA SER A 176 -0.38 -1.94 3.96
C SER A 176 -0.08 -3.35 4.45
N SER A 177 -0.19 -3.62 5.75
CA SER A 177 -0.03 -4.97 6.33
C SER A 177 -1.30 -5.83 6.23
N ARG A 178 -2.44 -5.24 5.84
CA ARG A 178 -3.72 -5.95 5.75
C ARG A 178 -3.75 -6.92 4.55
N PRO A 179 -4.37 -8.10 4.71
CA PRO A 179 -4.62 -8.99 3.58
C PRO A 179 -5.65 -8.36 2.63
N VAL A 180 -5.51 -8.60 1.32
CA VAL A 180 -6.47 -8.12 0.28
C VAL A 180 -7.35 -9.22 -0.31
N ALA A 181 -7.02 -10.48 -0.04
CA ALA A 181 -7.97 -11.56 -0.27
C ALA A 181 -8.85 -11.68 0.99
N PRO A 182 -10.15 -12.00 0.87
CA PRO A 182 -10.86 -12.61 1.98
C PRO A 182 -9.99 -13.78 2.44
N ALA A 183 -9.75 -13.92 3.75
CA ALA A 183 -9.15 -15.13 4.27
C ALA A 183 -9.91 -16.31 3.65
N ALA A 184 -9.22 -17.15 2.90
CA ALA A 184 -9.81 -18.35 2.30
C ALA A 184 -10.20 -19.26 3.46
N ASN A 185 -11.36 -18.99 4.08
CA ASN A 185 -12.09 -19.69 5.14
C ASN A 185 -13.17 -18.76 5.77
N ALA A 186 -13.96 -18.07 4.94
CA ALA A 186 -15.26 -17.53 5.37
C ALA A 186 -16.36 -18.25 4.59
N THR A 187 -16.44 -19.56 4.78
CA THR A 187 -17.63 -20.35 4.46
C THR A 187 -18.74 -19.98 5.43
N LYS A 188 -19.86 -19.50 4.89
CA LYS A 188 -21.20 -19.82 5.37
C LYS A 188 -22.06 -20.19 4.18
#